data_AF-A0A2V7GQA6-F1
#
_entry.id   AF-A0A2V7GQA6-F1
#
_cell.length_a   1.000
_cell.length_b   1.000
_cell.length_c   1.000
_cell.angle_alpha   90.00
_cell.angle_beta   90.00
_cell.angle_gamma   90.00
#
_symmetry.space_group_name_H-M   'P 1'
#
loop_
_entity.id
_entity.type
_entity.pdbx_description
1 polymer ?
#
loop_
_entity_poly.entity_id
_entity_poly.type
_entity_poly.pdbx_seq_one_letter_code
_entity_poly.pdbx_strand_id
1 'polypeptide(L)'
;MTEWLVKPFRTLLPGRTRIDWPCVVAALAVALAFVLLMRLTGIGVALDWALLVPQVLGLVVHWALYMLTVLVFIYVLLSLVNPHAPLAPTFDLLTRPLLAPFRRALPLVGGFDLSPIAFLVVVQILLLVLDWARL
;
A
#
# COMPACT_ATOMS: atom_id res chain seq x y z
N MET A 1 7.24 2.46 37.36
CA MET A 1 6.38 1.77 38.36
C MET A 1 5.25 0.92 37.73
N THR A 2 4.99 0.97 36.40
CA THR A 2 3.95 0.14 35.72
C THR A 2 4.50 -1.00 34.83
N GLU A 3 5.82 -1.14 34.75
CA GLU A 3 6.54 -2.14 33.93
C GLU A 3 6.17 -3.60 34.22
N TRP A 4 5.70 -3.90 35.44
CA TRP A 4 5.38 -5.26 35.88
C TRP A 4 4.11 -5.82 35.23
N LEU A 5 3.14 -4.97 34.88
CA LEU A 5 1.85 -5.41 34.34
C LEU A 5 1.90 -5.69 32.83
N VAL A 6 2.87 -5.10 32.11
CA VAL A 6 2.97 -5.19 30.64
C VAL A 6 3.82 -6.38 30.19
N LYS A 7 4.80 -6.80 31.00
CA LYS A 7 5.71 -7.92 30.67
C LYS A 7 5.04 -9.29 30.46
N PRO A 8 4.05 -9.74 31.26
CA PRO A 8 3.47 -11.07 31.08
C PRO A 8 2.55 -11.18 29.85
N PHE A 9 2.02 -10.06 29.33
CA PHE A 9 1.18 -10.06 28.13
C PHE A 9 1.96 -10.08 26.82
N ARG A 10 3.26 -9.73 26.83
CA ARG A 10 4.11 -9.75 25.62
C ARG A 10 4.61 -11.14 25.23
N THR A 11 4.48 -12.13 26.11
CA THR A 11 4.89 -13.52 25.87
C THR A 11 3.80 -14.39 25.26
N LEU A 12 2.54 -13.94 25.25
CA LEU A 12 1.38 -14.70 24.76
C LEU A 12 0.99 -14.38 23.31
N LEU A 13 1.64 -13.40 22.68
CA LEU A 13 1.43 -13.07 21.26
C LEU A 13 2.63 -13.54 20.43
N PRO A 14 2.58 -14.73 19.83
CA PRO A 14 3.42 -15.03 18.69
C PRO A 14 2.97 -14.11 17.55
N GLY A 15 3.60 -12.95 17.39
CA GLY A 15 3.45 -12.05 16.24
C GLY A 15 4.05 -12.67 14.96
N ARG A 16 3.75 -13.94 14.68
CA ARG A 16 4.38 -14.74 13.62
C ARG A 16 3.63 -14.63 12.29
N THR A 17 2.43 -14.07 12.28
CA THR A 17 1.74 -13.67 11.04
C THR A 17 1.72 -12.14 10.96
N ARG A 18 2.64 -11.57 10.18
CA ARG A 18 2.68 -10.12 9.85
C ARG A 18 1.55 -9.70 8.91
N ILE A 19 0.66 -10.64 8.55
CA ILE A 19 -0.41 -10.51 7.56
C ILE A 19 -1.75 -10.63 8.27
N ASP A 20 -2.61 -9.65 8.05
CA ASP A 20 -4.01 -9.67 8.47
C ASP A 20 -4.83 -10.47 7.45
N TRP A 21 -4.96 -11.79 7.68
CA TRP A 21 -5.71 -12.70 6.82
C TRP A 21 -7.17 -12.29 6.63
N PRO A 22 -7.91 -11.85 7.68
CA PRO A 22 -9.23 -11.26 7.51
C PRO A 22 -9.27 -10.12 6.49
N CYS A 23 -8.33 -9.17 6.55
CA CYS A 23 -8.25 -8.09 5.56
C CYS A 23 -7.97 -8.61 4.13
N VAL A 24 -7.09 -9.60 3.98
CA VAL A 24 -6.79 -10.20 2.67
C VAL A 24 -8.02 -10.88 2.07
N VAL A 25 -8.73 -11.68 2.88
CA VAL A 25 -9.95 -12.37 2.44
C VAL A 25 -11.05 -11.35 2.10
N ALA A 26 -11.22 -10.32 2.91
CA ALA A 26 -12.19 -9.25 2.64
C ALA A 26 -11.86 -8.52 1.32
N ALA A 27 -10.60 -8.15 1.09
CA ALA A 27 -10.17 -7.50 -0.14
C ALA A 27 -10.41 -8.39 -1.38
N LEU A 28 -10.11 -9.69 -1.28
CA LEU A 28 -10.36 -10.66 -2.35
C LEU A 28 -11.87 -10.83 -2.63
N ALA A 29 -12.71 -10.90 -1.59
CA ALA A 29 -14.15 -11.00 -1.75
C ALA A 29 -14.74 -9.76 -2.44
N VAL A 30 -14.31 -8.57 -2.03
CA VAL A 30 -14.74 -7.31 -2.66
C VAL A 30 -14.25 -7.21 -4.09
N ALA A 31 -13.00 -7.59 -4.37
CA ALA A 31 -12.45 -7.62 -5.72
C ALA A 31 -13.19 -8.62 -6.63
N LEU A 32 -13.52 -9.81 -6.12
CA LEU A 32 -14.31 -10.79 -6.85
C LEU A 32 -15.70 -10.24 -7.19
N ALA A 33 -16.40 -9.67 -6.22
CA ALA A 33 -17.72 -9.08 -6.44
C ALA A 33 -17.66 -7.95 -7.49
N PHE A 34 -16.64 -7.09 -7.43
CA PHE A 34 -16.45 -6.01 -8.39
C PHE A 34 -16.18 -6.52 -9.81
N VAL A 35 -15.29 -7.51 -9.98
CA VAL A 35 -15.00 -8.11 -11.29
C VAL A 35 -16.23 -8.81 -11.87
N LEU A 36 -16.99 -9.53 -11.04
CA LEU A 36 -18.25 -10.15 -11.47
C LEU A 36 -19.27 -9.10 -11.92
N LEU A 37 -19.40 -8.00 -11.18
CA LEU A 37 -20.28 -6.89 -11.55
C LEU A 37 -19.87 -6.28 -12.91
N MET A 38 -18.59 -6.02 -13.14
CA MET A 38 -18.10 -5.51 -14.43
C MET A 38 -18.37 -6.47 -15.59
N ARG A 39 -18.26 -7.79 -15.34
CA ARG A 39 -18.58 -8.81 -16.35
C ARG A 39 -20.07 -8.85 -16.68
N LEU A 40 -20.94 -8.64 -15.69
CA LEU A 40 -22.40 -8.56 -15.89
C LEU A 40 -22.81 -7.32 -16.69
N THR A 41 -22.14 -6.19 -16.49
CA THR A 41 -22.42 -4.95 -17.23
C THR A 41 -21.74 -4.91 -18.61
N GLY A 42 -20.78 -5.82 -18.87
CA GLY A 42 -20.01 -5.87 -20.12
C GLY A 42 -19.02 -4.71 -20.28
N ILE A 43 -18.68 -4.01 -19.19
CA ILE A 43 -17.84 -2.82 -19.24
C ILE A 43 -16.40 -3.18 -18.89
N GLY A 44 -15.47 -2.91 -19.80
CA GLY A 44 -14.03 -2.80 -19.51
C GLY A 44 -13.35 -4.06 -18.97
N VAL A 45 -13.96 -5.24 -19.11
CA VAL A 45 -13.40 -6.53 -18.66
C VAL A 45 -13.71 -7.63 -19.66
N ALA A 46 -12.68 -8.38 -20.06
CA ALA A 46 -12.84 -9.55 -20.92
C ALA A 46 -13.66 -10.66 -20.22
N LEU A 47 -14.57 -11.29 -20.96
CA LEU A 47 -15.48 -12.35 -20.46
C LEU A 47 -14.83 -13.73 -20.36
N ASP A 48 -13.56 -13.88 -20.76
CA ASP A 48 -12.83 -15.14 -20.62
C ASP A 48 -12.70 -15.55 -19.15
N TRP A 49 -13.13 -16.77 -18.82
CA TRP A 49 -13.07 -17.32 -17.47
C TRP A 49 -11.64 -17.62 -17.02
N ALA A 50 -10.72 -17.89 -17.95
CA ALA A 50 -9.30 -18.09 -17.64
C ALA A 50 -8.67 -16.82 -17.02
N LEU A 51 -9.23 -15.64 -17.33
CA LEU A 51 -8.75 -14.35 -16.83
C LEU A 51 -9.35 -13.96 -15.48
N LEU A 52 -10.29 -14.72 -14.91
CA LEU A 52 -10.97 -14.33 -13.67
C LEU A 52 -9.99 -14.16 -12.49
N VAL A 53 -9.13 -15.15 -12.26
CA VAL A 53 -8.15 -15.12 -11.18
C VAL A 53 -7.13 -13.98 -11.35
N PRO A 54 -6.45 -13.82 -12.51
CA PRO A 54 -5.50 -12.71 -12.67
C PRO A 54 -6.16 -11.34 -12.61
N GLN A 55 -7.41 -11.18 -13.05
CA GLN A 55 -8.16 -9.92 -12.90
C GLN A 55 -8.42 -9.58 -11.43
N VAL A 56 -8.89 -10.55 -10.64
CA VAL A 56 -9.16 -10.34 -9.21
C VAL A 56 -7.86 -10.01 -8.45
N LEU A 57 -6.80 -10.79 -8.66
CA LEU A 57 -5.51 -10.53 -8.02
C LEU A 57 -4.90 -9.20 -8.47
N GLY A 58 -4.96 -8.92 -9.78
CA GLY A 58 -4.53 -7.64 -10.33
C GLY A 58 -5.30 -6.47 -9.72
N LEU A 59 -6.61 -6.60 -9.48
CA LEU A 59 -7.43 -5.58 -8.82
C LEU A 59 -6.98 -5.27 -7.40
N VAL A 60 -6.74 -6.31 -6.60
CA VAL A 60 -6.24 -6.15 -5.24
C VAL A 60 -4.86 -5.46 -5.25
N VAL A 61 -3.95 -5.86 -6.14
CA VAL A 61 -2.63 -5.23 -6.26
C VAL A 61 -2.75 -3.76 -6.64
N HIS A 62 -3.62 -3.42 -7.58
CA HIS A 62 -3.84 -2.04 -8.00
C HIS A 62 -4.39 -1.17 -6.88
N TRP A 63 -5.40 -1.65 -6.14
CA TRP A 63 -5.90 -0.93 -4.97
C TRP A 63 -4.83 -0.73 -3.90
N ALA A 64 -3.98 -1.74 -3.67
CA ALA A 64 -2.86 -1.60 -2.76
C ALA A 64 -1.84 -0.54 -3.24
N LEU A 65 -1.50 -0.53 -4.53
CA LEU A 65 -0.61 0.48 -5.10
C LEU A 65 -1.20 1.89 -5.01
N TYR A 66 -2.49 2.07 -5.31
CA TYR A 66 -3.19 3.34 -5.12
C TYR A 66 -3.20 3.80 -3.66
N MET A 67 -3.44 2.87 -2.72
CA MET A 67 -3.38 3.15 -1.29
C MET A 67 -1.97 3.62 -0.88
N LEU A 68 -0.92 2.98 -1.40
CA LEU A 68 0.47 3.41 -1.19
C LEU A 68 0.75 4.79 -1.77
N THR A 69 0.24 5.09 -2.97
CA THR A 69 0.34 6.42 -3.58
C THR A 69 -0.27 7.47 -2.65
N VAL A 70 -1.51 7.28 -2.19
CA VAL A 70 -2.18 8.22 -1.27
C VAL A 70 -1.42 8.36 0.05
N LEU A 71 -0.97 7.24 0.64
CA LEU A 71 -0.20 7.25 1.88
C LEU A 71 1.08 8.09 1.77
N VAL A 72 1.87 7.88 0.72
CA VAL A 72 3.12 8.60 0.48
C VAL A 72 2.85 10.05 0.08
N PHE A 73 1.79 10.30 -0.69
CA PHE A 73 1.40 11.66 -1.04
C PHE A 73 1.04 12.48 0.19
N ILE A 74 0.25 11.92 1.12
CA ILE A 74 -0.07 12.58 2.40
C ILE A 74 1.22 12.84 3.20
N TYR A 75 2.14 11.88 3.26
CA TYR A 75 3.43 12.07 3.93
C TYR A 75 4.21 13.26 3.36
N VAL A 76 4.33 13.34 2.02
CA VAL A 76 5.02 14.46 1.34
C VAL A 76 4.34 15.78 1.62
N LEU A 77 3.01 15.84 1.56
CA LEU A 77 2.25 17.05 1.88
C LEU A 77 2.47 17.49 3.33
N LEU A 78 2.40 16.57 4.29
CA LEU A 78 2.68 16.88 5.70
C LEU A 78 4.10 17.39 5.88
N SER A 79 5.09 16.74 5.26
CA SER A 79 6.49 17.14 5.33
C SER A 79 6.76 18.51 4.71
N LEU A 80 6.04 18.89 3.65
CA LEU A 80 6.21 20.19 2.98
C LEU A 80 5.48 21.32 3.70
N VAL A 81 4.28 21.05 4.22
CA VAL A 81 3.42 22.08 4.83
C VAL A 81 3.78 22.30 6.30
N ASN A 82 3.92 21.23 7.09
CA ASN A 82 4.23 21.30 8.51
C ASN A 82 4.92 20.01 9.01
N PRO A 83 6.26 19.97 9.05
CA PRO A 83 7.02 18.84 9.56
C PRO A 83 6.67 18.42 11.00
N HIS A 84 6.10 19.32 11.79
CA HIS A 84 5.74 19.10 13.20
C HIS A 84 4.25 18.75 13.39
N ALA A 85 3.52 18.41 12.32
CA ALA A 85 2.14 17.98 12.43
C ALA A 85 2.03 16.71 13.31
N PRO A 86 1.01 16.59 14.19
CA PRO A 86 0.86 15.45 15.10
C PRO A 86 0.82 14.08 14.40
N LEU A 87 0.34 14.05 13.15
CA LEU A 87 0.24 12.82 12.36
C LEU A 87 1.51 12.52 11.54
N ALA A 88 2.41 13.48 11.36
CA ALA A 88 3.62 13.29 10.55
C ALA A 88 4.48 12.09 11.00
N PRO A 89 4.71 11.86 12.32
CA PRO A 89 5.46 10.69 12.77
C PRO A 89 4.78 9.36 12.42
N THR A 90 3.45 9.31 12.45
CA THR A 90 2.68 8.12 12.11
C THR A 90 2.85 7.75 10.63
N PHE A 91 2.73 8.75 9.74
CA PHE A 91 2.95 8.54 8.31
C PHE A 91 4.41 8.23 7.98
N ASP A 92 5.38 8.85 8.66
CA ASP A 92 6.80 8.49 8.50
C ASP A 92 7.03 7.02 8.88
N LEU A 93 6.49 6.54 10.00
CA LEU A 93 6.64 5.13 10.42
C LEU A 93 6.05 4.14 9.40
N LEU A 94 4.88 4.45 8.82
CA LEU A 94 4.22 3.61 7.83
C LEU A 94 4.98 3.58 6.50
N THR A 95 5.54 4.72 6.08
CA THR A 95 6.24 4.86 4.80
C THR A 95 7.73 4.49 4.89
N ARG A 96 8.35 4.58 6.07
CA ARG A 96 9.76 4.28 6.29
C ARG A 96 10.25 2.94 5.74
N PRO A 97 9.58 1.79 5.93
CA PRO A 97 10.07 0.53 5.35
C PRO A 97 10.04 0.52 3.81
N LEU A 98 9.10 1.26 3.21
CA LEU A 98 8.94 1.38 1.76
C LEU A 98 9.95 2.36 1.15
N LEU A 99 10.22 3.47 1.86
CA LEU A 99 11.15 4.51 1.43
C LEU A 99 12.61 4.20 1.78
N ALA A 100 12.87 3.32 2.76
CA ALA A 100 14.24 3.01 3.21
C ALA A 100 15.20 2.53 2.09
N PRO A 101 14.79 1.66 1.14
CA PRO A 101 15.63 1.30 0.00
C PRO A 101 16.00 2.52 -0.86
N PHE A 102 15.05 3.43 -1.08
CA PHE A 102 15.26 4.65 -1.87
C PHE A 102 16.14 5.66 -1.12
N ARG A 103 15.95 5.82 0.19
CA ARG A 103 16.80 6.66 1.07
C ARG A 103 18.24 6.19 1.14
N ARG A 104 18.50 4.90 0.87
CA ARG A 104 19.87 4.36 0.79
C ARG A 104 20.54 4.67 -0.55
N ALA A 105 19.76 4.75 -1.63
CA ALA A 105 20.27 5.02 -2.96
C ALA A 105 20.36 6.52 -3.27
N LEU A 106 19.45 7.33 -2.72
CA LEU A 106 19.33 8.76 -2.98
C LEU A 106 19.79 9.56 -1.76
N PRO A 107 20.80 10.44 -1.91
CA PRO A 107 21.17 11.37 -0.85
C PRO A 107 20.08 12.45 -0.69
N LEU A 108 20.01 13.02 0.51
CA LEU A 108 19.18 14.21 0.77
C LEU A 108 19.73 15.38 -0.06
N VAL A 109 18.87 16.02 -0.86
CA VAL A 109 19.25 17.18 -1.68
C VAL A 109 18.70 18.44 -1.03
N GLY A 110 19.59 19.31 -0.55
CA GLY A 110 19.20 20.59 0.06
C GLY A 110 18.34 20.46 1.32
N GLY A 111 18.43 19.35 2.06
CA GLY A 111 17.61 19.07 3.24
C GLY A 111 16.23 18.46 2.93
N PHE A 112 15.90 18.25 1.67
CA PHE A 112 14.66 17.57 1.25
C PHE A 112 14.90 16.09 0.93
N ASP A 113 13.97 15.24 1.36
CA ASP A 113 13.97 13.82 1.02
C ASP A 113 13.31 13.61 -0.35
N LEU A 114 14.10 13.22 -1.35
CA LEU A 114 13.60 12.89 -2.70
C LEU A 114 13.09 11.45 -2.82
N SER A 115 13.33 10.62 -1.81
CA SER A 115 12.91 9.21 -1.78
C SER A 115 11.41 9.00 -2.00
N PRO A 116 10.50 9.83 -1.44
CA PRO A 116 9.07 9.72 -1.70
C PRO A 116 8.71 9.91 -3.18
N ILE A 117 9.33 10.86 -3.87
CA ILE A 117 9.08 11.12 -5.29
C ILE A 117 9.56 9.93 -6.12
N ALA A 118 10.77 9.44 -5.86
CA ALA A 118 11.31 8.26 -6.55
C ALA A 118 10.44 7.01 -6.32
N PHE A 119 9.98 6.80 -5.09
CA PHE A 119 9.04 5.72 -4.76
C PHE A 119 7.73 5.86 -5.53
N LEU A 120 7.13 7.06 -5.54
CA LEU A 120 5.90 7.33 -6.29
C LEU A 120 6.08 7.03 -7.77
N VAL A 121 7.20 7.44 -8.38
CA VAL A 121 7.49 7.13 -9.80
C VAL A 121 7.48 5.61 -10.04
N VAL A 122 8.11 4.82 -9.17
CA VAL A 122 8.10 3.35 -9.29
C VAL A 122 6.68 2.80 -9.17
N VAL A 123 5.90 3.26 -8.19
CA VAL A 123 4.50 2.84 -8.03
C VAL A 123 3.65 3.21 -9.25
N GLN A 124 3.86 4.41 -9.81
CA GLN A 124 3.15 4.84 -11.02
C GLN A 124 3.51 3.99 -12.24
N ILE A 125 4.78 3.57 -12.38
CA ILE A 125 5.19 2.65 -13.45
C ILE A 125 4.51 1.29 -13.27
N LEU A 126 4.44 0.77 -12.03
CA LEU A 126 3.75 -0.49 -11.75
C LEU A 126 2.26 -0.41 -12.05
N LEU A 127 1.61 0.70 -11.69
CA LEU A 127 0.21 0.96 -12.03
C LEU A 127 0.01 1.02 -13.54
N LEU A 128 0.89 1.74 -14.26
CA LEU A 128 0.86 1.79 -15.72
C LEU A 128 0.91 0.38 -16.31
N VAL A 129 1.92 -0.43 -15.96
CA VAL A 129 2.05 -1.81 -16.46
C VAL A 129 0.81 -2.65 -16.15
N LEU A 130 0.24 -2.50 -14.96
CA LEU A 130 -0.95 -3.23 -14.54
C LEU A 130 -2.21 -2.82 -15.31
N ASP A 131 -2.35 -1.55 -15.65
CA ASP A 131 -3.45 -1.04 -16.45
C ASP A 131 -3.33 -1.46 -17.92
N TRP A 132 -2.10 -1.47 -18.45
CA TRP A 132 -1.82 -2.04 -19.77
C TRP A 132 -2.17 -3.53 -19.84
N ALA A 133 -1.90 -4.30 -18.77
CA ALA A 133 -2.19 -5.74 -18.73
C ALA A 133 -3.67 -6.08 -18.56
N ARG A 134 -4.54 -5.08 -18.31
CA ARG A 134 -5.98 -5.26 -18.12
C ARG A 134 -6.82 -4.93 -19.36
N LEU A 135 -6.23 -4.20 -20.31
CA LEU A 135 -6.81 -3.91 -21.62
C LEU A 135 -6.55 -5.08 -22.59
#